data_AF-A0A951JFN6-F1
#
_entry.id   AF-A0A951JFN6-F1
#
_cell.length_a   1.000
_cell.length_b   1.000
_cell.length_c   1.000
_cell.angle_alpha   90.00
_cell.angle_beta   90.00
_cell.angle_gamma   90.00
#
_symmetry.space_group_name_H-M   'P 1'
#
loop_
_entity.id
_entity.type
_entity.pdbx_description
1 polymer ?
#
loop_
_entity_poly.entity_id
_entity_poly.type
_entity_poly.pdbx_seq_one_letter_code
_entity_poly.pdbx_strand_id
1 'polypeptide(L)'
;MNMYRPRSEITGRKAALGFSFIELVISLVVIGIAVTGVLLVFTQTVGSSADPLIRQQALAIAEAYLDEVISKHYDDPDGVDGEGARAAFDDIDDYSGLNEAPTRGTGAAVAELAAYTVNVIVGGATSIGPGGNQAVARLITVTVSHSGATVITLSGFRTDYQP
;
A
#
# COMPACT_ATOMS: atom_id res chain seq x y z
N MET A 1 -53.47 82.03 14.63
CA MET A 1 -53.63 80.74 13.93
C MET A 1 -52.25 80.20 13.63
N ASN A 2 -52.12 78.87 13.62
CA ASN A 2 -51.00 78.10 14.16
C ASN A 2 -49.62 78.31 13.51
N MET A 3 -48.61 78.37 14.39
CA MET A 3 -47.18 78.29 14.09
C MET A 3 -46.83 76.83 13.74
N TYR A 4 -46.36 76.58 12.52
CA TYR A 4 -45.86 75.26 12.11
C TYR A 4 -44.33 75.23 12.19
N ARG A 5 -43.77 74.43 13.10
CA ARG A 5 -42.35 74.08 13.13
C ARG A 5 -42.17 72.68 12.55
N PRO A 6 -41.41 72.48 11.47
CA PRO A 6 -41.08 71.14 10.99
C PRO A 6 -40.08 70.48 11.95
N ARG A 7 -40.35 69.21 12.27
CA ARG A 7 -39.51 68.32 13.10
C ARG A 7 -38.46 67.68 12.20
N SER A 8 -37.17 67.90 12.47
CA SER A 8 -36.08 67.22 11.75
C SER A 8 -35.91 65.80 12.27
N GLU A 9 -36.23 64.81 11.44
CA GLU A 9 -35.82 63.42 11.64
C GLU A 9 -34.36 63.27 11.22
N ILE A 10 -33.47 63.10 12.20
CA ILE A 10 -32.07 62.75 11.92
C ILE A 10 -32.01 61.26 11.61
N THR A 11 -32.08 60.92 10.32
CA THR A 11 -31.77 59.57 9.84
C THR A 11 -30.26 59.37 9.90
N GLY A 12 -29.77 58.64 10.90
CA GLY A 12 -28.37 58.25 11.01
C GLY A 12 -27.99 57.32 9.85
N ARG A 13 -27.24 57.82 8.88
CA ARG A 13 -26.57 56.97 7.89
C ARG A 13 -25.49 56.14 8.59
N LYS A 14 -25.64 54.81 8.59
CA LYS A 14 -24.51 53.92 8.90
C LYS A 14 -23.44 54.16 7.83
N ALA A 15 -22.29 54.70 8.21
CA ALA A 15 -21.17 54.87 7.31
C ALA A 15 -20.68 53.49 6.86
N ALA A 16 -20.66 53.25 5.54
CA ALA A 16 -19.91 52.14 4.98
C ALA A 16 -18.43 52.47 5.17
N LEU A 17 -17.78 51.78 6.10
CA LEU A 17 -16.33 51.90 6.32
C LEU A 17 -15.65 51.14 5.18
N GLY A 18 -15.01 51.88 4.27
CA GLY A 18 -14.14 51.31 3.24
C GLY A 18 -12.79 50.89 3.81
N PHE A 19 -12.07 50.04 3.07
CA PHE A 19 -10.72 49.61 3.42
C PHE A 19 -9.67 50.65 3.01
N SER A 20 -8.62 50.80 3.80
CA SER A 20 -7.49 51.68 3.46
C SER A 20 -6.60 51.06 2.37
N PHE A 21 -5.89 51.90 1.61
CA PHE A 21 -4.91 51.41 0.62
C PHE A 21 -3.81 50.55 1.27
N ILE A 22 -3.40 50.91 2.49
CA ILE A 22 -2.39 50.16 3.24
C ILE A 22 -2.92 48.79 3.71
N GLU A 23 -4.19 48.67 4.10
CA GLU A 23 -4.80 47.37 4.41
C GLU A 23 -4.80 46.42 3.21
N LEU A 24 -5.10 46.93 2.02
CA LEU A 24 -5.08 46.13 0.79
C LEU A 24 -3.67 45.60 0.50
N VAL A 25 -2.66 46.46 0.66
CA VAL A 25 -1.25 46.08 0.45
C VAL A 25 -0.82 45.02 1.46
N ILE A 26 -1.10 45.22 2.74
CA ILE A 26 -0.74 44.26 3.79
C ILE A 26 -1.48 42.93 3.57
N SER A 27 -2.75 42.95 3.16
CA SER A 27 -3.53 41.74 2.88
C SER A 27 -2.95 40.93 1.73
N LEU A 28 -2.55 41.59 0.63
CA LEU A 28 -1.89 40.92 -0.50
C LEU A 28 -0.55 40.30 -0.11
N VAL A 29 0.24 40.97 0.74
CA VAL A 29 1.50 40.43 1.26
C VAL A 29 1.26 39.19 2.12
N VAL A 30 0.29 39.25 3.04
CA VAL A 30 -0.05 38.11 3.92
C VAL A 30 -0.56 36.93 3.10
N ILE A 31 -1.45 37.17 2.14
CA ILE A 31 -1.96 36.11 1.23
C ILE A 31 -0.82 35.53 0.40
N GLY A 32 0.11 36.35 -0.10
CA GLY A 32 1.27 35.88 -0.86
C GLY A 32 2.15 34.91 -0.08
N ILE A 33 2.47 35.25 1.18
CA ILE A 33 3.25 34.37 2.07
C ILE A 33 2.46 33.10 2.39
N ALA A 34 1.16 33.21 2.68
CA ALA A 34 0.28 32.08 2.99
C ALA A 34 0.19 31.08 1.82
N VAL A 35 -0.03 31.56 0.59
CA VAL A 35 -0.13 30.72 -0.63
C VAL A 35 1.17 29.97 -0.88
N THR A 36 2.32 30.62 -0.64
CA THR A 36 3.63 29.97 -0.80
C THR A 36 3.78 28.78 0.16
N GLY A 37 3.36 28.95 1.42
CA GLY A 37 3.35 27.86 2.41
C GLY A 37 2.39 26.71 2.07
N VAL A 38 1.18 27.04 1.59
CA VAL A 38 0.19 26.04 1.17
C VAL A 38 0.68 25.22 -0.02
N LEU A 39 1.29 25.86 -1.01
CA LEU A 39 1.80 25.17 -2.19
C LEU A 39 2.89 24.15 -1.84
N LEU A 40 3.76 24.48 -0.88
CA LEU A 40 4.80 23.57 -0.39
C LEU A 40 4.19 22.29 0.22
N VAL A 41 3.18 22.43 1.08
CA VAL A 41 2.46 21.28 1.67
C VAL A 41 1.74 20.44 0.61
N PHE A 42 1.13 21.08 -0.40
CA PHE A 42 0.50 20.37 -1.52
C PHE A 42 1.51 19.53 -2.31
N THR A 43 2.68 20.09 -2.63
CA THR A 43 3.72 19.34 -3.36
C THR A 43 4.26 18.15 -2.58
N GLN A 44 4.38 18.27 -1.25
CA GLN A 44 4.79 17.16 -0.37
C GLN A 44 3.74 16.04 -0.33
N THR A 45 2.44 16.39 -0.34
CA THR A 45 1.32 15.45 -0.20
C THR A 45 1.02 14.67 -1.48
N VAL A 46 1.15 15.31 -2.65
CA VAL A 46 0.94 14.63 -3.94
C VAL A 46 2.06 13.63 -4.23
N GLY A 47 3.30 13.93 -3.82
CA GLY A 47 4.46 13.04 -3.99
C GLY A 47 4.36 11.71 -3.22
N SER A 48 3.72 11.71 -2.05
CA SER A 48 3.56 10.50 -1.21
C SER A 48 2.34 9.64 -1.58
N SER A 49 1.62 9.97 -2.66
CA SER A 49 0.34 9.34 -3.00
C SER A 49 0.45 8.11 -3.91
N ALA A 50 1.57 7.90 -4.61
CA ALA A 50 1.78 6.74 -5.48
C ALA A 50 2.32 5.50 -4.73
N ASP A 51 3.12 5.72 -3.68
CA ASP A 51 3.71 4.66 -2.86
C ASP A 51 2.67 3.75 -2.18
N PRO A 52 1.52 4.26 -1.67
CA PRO A 52 0.49 3.42 -1.08
C PRO A 52 -0.09 2.40 -2.08
N LEU A 53 -0.28 2.78 -3.35
CA LEU A 53 -0.82 1.86 -4.36
C LEU A 53 0.17 0.74 -4.69
N ILE A 54 1.44 1.09 -4.92
CA ILE A 54 2.51 0.13 -5.21
C ILE A 54 2.65 -0.87 -4.06
N ARG A 55 2.56 -0.38 -2.81
CA ARG A 55 2.63 -1.21 -1.61
C ARG A 55 1.45 -2.17 -1.48
N GLN A 56 0.23 -1.70 -1.71
CA GLN A 56 -0.97 -2.55 -1.67
C GLN A 56 -0.92 -3.63 -2.75
N GLN A 57 -0.43 -3.29 -3.95
CA GLN A 57 -0.24 -4.24 -5.03
C GLN A 57 0.86 -5.26 -4.71
N ALA A 58 1.99 -4.84 -4.13
CA ALA A 58 3.03 -5.76 -3.67
C ALA A 58 2.51 -6.73 -2.60
N LEU A 59 1.67 -6.24 -1.68
CA LEU A 59 1.02 -7.07 -0.67
C LEU A 59 0.09 -8.10 -1.31
N ALA A 60 -0.79 -7.68 -2.22
CA ALA A 60 -1.69 -8.60 -2.92
C ALA A 60 -0.95 -9.67 -3.72
N ILE A 61 0.19 -9.33 -4.34
CA ILE A 61 1.06 -10.31 -5.00
C ILE A 61 1.65 -11.28 -3.97
N ALA A 62 2.16 -10.78 -2.83
CA ALA A 62 2.75 -11.62 -1.79
C ALA A 62 1.72 -12.58 -1.18
N GLU A 63 0.50 -12.10 -0.92
CA GLU A 63 -0.62 -12.90 -0.42
C GLU A 63 -1.00 -13.99 -1.43
N ALA A 64 -1.17 -13.63 -2.70
CA ALA A 64 -1.51 -14.60 -3.74
C ALA A 64 -0.48 -15.72 -3.88
N TYR A 65 0.82 -15.39 -3.84
CA TYR A 65 1.88 -16.40 -3.88
C TYR A 65 1.94 -17.23 -2.61
N LEU A 66 1.79 -16.62 -1.43
CA LEU A 66 1.81 -17.35 -0.17
C LEU A 66 0.64 -18.35 -0.09
N ASP A 67 -0.57 -17.92 -0.47
CA ASP A 67 -1.76 -18.76 -0.52
C ASP A 67 -1.61 -19.88 -1.55
N GLU A 68 -1.01 -19.60 -2.71
CA GLU A 68 -0.70 -20.61 -3.71
C GLU A 68 0.22 -21.69 -3.13
N VAL A 69 1.36 -21.31 -2.54
CA VAL A 69 2.33 -22.25 -1.97
C VAL A 69 1.69 -23.06 -0.83
N ILE A 70 1.02 -22.40 0.12
CA ILE A 70 0.43 -23.08 1.28
C ILE A 70 -0.69 -24.06 0.85
N SER A 71 -1.34 -23.82 -0.29
CA SER A 71 -2.36 -24.72 -0.82
C SER A 71 -1.83 -26.05 -1.34
N LYS A 72 -0.52 -26.18 -1.53
CA LYS A 72 0.12 -27.39 -2.05
C LYS A 72 0.32 -28.46 -0.98
N HIS A 73 0.66 -29.66 -1.44
CA HIS A 73 1.00 -30.76 -0.55
C HIS A 73 2.26 -30.41 0.24
N TYR A 74 2.34 -30.90 1.48
CA TYR A 74 3.53 -30.71 2.29
C TYR A 74 4.67 -31.61 1.81
N ASP A 75 4.33 -32.86 1.46
CA ASP A 75 5.21 -33.82 0.83
C ASP A 75 4.82 -33.96 -0.64
N ASP A 76 5.83 -34.14 -1.47
CA ASP A 76 5.73 -34.49 -2.88
C ASP A 76 4.80 -35.71 -3.11
N PRO A 77 3.67 -35.51 -3.82
CA PRO A 77 2.68 -36.55 -4.06
C PRO A 77 3.08 -37.53 -5.17
N ASP A 78 4.02 -37.20 -6.06
CA ASP A 78 4.39 -38.03 -7.21
C ASP A 78 5.86 -38.51 -7.20
N GLY A 79 6.68 -37.95 -6.31
CA GLY A 79 8.07 -38.31 -6.07
C GLY A 79 9.07 -37.65 -7.03
N VAL A 80 8.63 -36.69 -7.83
CA VAL A 80 9.46 -35.93 -8.77
C VAL A 80 9.84 -34.58 -8.15
N ASP A 81 11.14 -34.25 -8.28
CA ASP A 81 11.70 -32.99 -7.80
C ASP A 81 12.39 -32.27 -8.98
N GLY A 82 12.46 -30.95 -8.92
CA GLY A 82 13.08 -30.10 -9.93
C GLY A 82 12.16 -29.75 -11.09
N GLU A 83 10.87 -29.62 -10.82
CA GLU A 83 9.80 -29.24 -11.71
C GLU A 83 10.19 -27.96 -12.47
N GLY A 84 10.24 -28.03 -13.80
CA GLY A 84 10.67 -26.88 -14.61
C GLY A 84 9.58 -25.84 -14.87
N ALA A 85 8.32 -26.16 -14.56
CA ALA A 85 7.17 -25.35 -14.93
C ALA A 85 6.15 -25.27 -13.79
N ARG A 86 5.63 -24.07 -13.56
CA ARG A 86 4.62 -23.75 -12.53
C ARG A 86 3.41 -24.69 -12.51
N ALA A 87 3.02 -25.23 -13.67
CA ALA A 87 1.89 -26.14 -13.79
C ALA A 87 2.16 -27.54 -13.21
N ALA A 88 3.44 -27.91 -13.07
CA ALA A 88 3.87 -29.15 -12.44
C ALA A 88 4.07 -28.99 -10.92
N PHE A 89 4.05 -27.76 -10.39
CA PHE A 89 4.27 -27.53 -8.97
C PHE A 89 3.09 -28.07 -8.17
N ASP A 90 3.30 -29.11 -7.39
CA ASP A 90 2.26 -29.83 -6.67
C ASP A 90 2.54 -30.02 -5.18
N ASP A 91 3.76 -29.70 -4.75
CA ASP A 91 4.18 -29.62 -3.36
C ASP A 91 4.72 -28.21 -3.00
N ILE A 92 5.10 -28.02 -1.73
CA ILE A 92 5.64 -26.74 -1.28
C ILE A 92 7.10 -26.52 -1.69
N ASP A 93 7.90 -27.58 -1.83
CA ASP A 93 9.34 -27.49 -2.07
C ASP A 93 9.66 -27.04 -3.50
N ASP A 94 8.76 -27.29 -4.47
CA ASP A 94 8.83 -26.80 -5.86
C ASP A 94 9.00 -25.29 -5.99
N TYR A 95 8.48 -24.55 -5.01
CA TYR A 95 8.55 -23.09 -4.99
C TYR A 95 9.86 -22.58 -4.35
N SER A 96 10.67 -23.45 -3.77
CA SER A 96 11.88 -23.05 -3.07
C SER A 96 12.92 -22.49 -4.03
N GLY A 97 13.37 -21.26 -3.78
CA GLY A 97 14.33 -20.57 -4.64
C GLY A 97 13.71 -19.90 -5.86
N LEU A 98 12.37 -19.92 -5.99
CA LEU A 98 11.67 -19.20 -7.04
C LEU A 98 12.05 -17.71 -7.04
N ASN A 99 12.36 -17.18 -8.22
CA ASN A 99 12.71 -15.78 -8.43
C ASN A 99 12.25 -15.34 -9.82
N GLU A 100 11.13 -14.61 -9.88
CA GLU A 100 10.49 -14.28 -11.16
C GLU A 100 9.69 -12.97 -11.09
N ALA A 101 9.32 -12.46 -12.26
CA ALA A 101 8.23 -11.50 -12.35
C ALA A 101 6.89 -12.21 -12.03
N PRO A 102 5.88 -11.51 -11.47
CA PRO A 102 4.61 -12.13 -11.13
C PRO A 102 3.95 -12.87 -12.31
N THR A 103 3.59 -14.11 -12.05
CA THR A 103 2.86 -14.99 -12.95
C THR A 103 1.50 -15.36 -12.33
N ARG A 104 0.59 -15.84 -13.17
CA ARG A 104 -0.62 -16.53 -12.72
C ARG A 104 -0.24 -17.91 -12.19
N GLY A 105 -1.10 -18.58 -11.43
CA GLY A 105 -0.87 -19.96 -10.97
C GLY A 105 -0.67 -21.01 -12.08
N THR A 106 -0.77 -20.63 -13.37
CA THR A 106 -0.41 -21.46 -14.53
C THR A 106 0.99 -21.17 -15.07
N GLY A 107 1.74 -20.23 -14.49
CA GLY A 107 3.03 -19.74 -14.98
C GLY A 107 2.93 -18.66 -16.06
N ALA A 108 1.73 -18.24 -16.45
CA ALA A 108 1.56 -17.18 -17.45
C ALA A 108 1.92 -15.80 -16.87
N ALA A 109 2.82 -15.07 -17.53
CA ALA A 109 3.24 -13.74 -17.11
C ALA A 109 2.07 -12.73 -17.07
N VAL A 110 2.10 -11.83 -16.09
CA VAL A 110 1.21 -10.67 -16.02
C VAL A 110 2.01 -9.43 -16.40
N ALA A 111 1.84 -8.95 -17.64
CA ALA A 111 2.68 -7.91 -18.22
C ALA A 111 2.69 -6.61 -17.40
N GLU A 112 1.56 -6.26 -16.79
CA GLU A 112 1.41 -5.07 -15.95
C GLU A 112 2.22 -5.14 -14.64
N LEU A 113 2.63 -6.34 -14.23
CA LEU A 113 3.38 -6.57 -12.99
C LEU A 113 4.87 -6.79 -13.23
N ALA A 114 5.37 -6.64 -14.46
CA ALA A 114 6.77 -6.93 -14.82
C ALA A 114 7.82 -6.10 -14.05
N ALA A 115 7.42 -5.00 -13.40
CA ALA A 115 8.28 -4.19 -12.54
C ALA A 115 8.46 -4.76 -11.12
N TYR A 116 7.70 -5.80 -10.77
CA TYR A 116 7.82 -6.52 -9.50
C TYR A 116 8.69 -7.77 -9.67
N THR A 117 9.28 -8.22 -8.57
CA THR A 117 10.00 -9.49 -8.48
C THR A 117 9.54 -10.22 -7.23
N VAL A 118 9.12 -11.47 -7.39
CA VAL A 118 8.73 -12.37 -6.32
C VAL A 118 9.86 -13.35 -6.07
N ASN A 119 10.27 -13.45 -4.81
CA ASN A 119 11.17 -14.48 -4.33
C ASN A 119 10.47 -15.36 -3.29
N VAL A 120 10.57 -16.68 -3.43
CA VAL A 120 10.05 -17.63 -2.46
C VAL A 120 11.18 -18.47 -1.89
N ILE A 121 11.17 -18.63 -0.58
CA ILE A 121 12.11 -19.48 0.16
C ILE A 121 11.28 -20.40 1.04
N VAL A 122 11.49 -21.71 0.91
CA VAL A 122 10.93 -22.71 1.81
C VAL A 122 12.04 -23.18 2.74
N GLY A 123 11.86 -22.95 4.03
CA GLY A 123 12.79 -23.40 5.06
C GLY A 123 12.69 -24.90 5.32
N GLY A 124 13.74 -25.49 5.86
CA GLY A 124 13.74 -26.89 6.28
C GLY A 124 12.69 -27.18 7.37
N ALA A 125 12.36 -28.46 7.50
CA ALA A 125 11.43 -28.96 8.51
C ALA A 125 11.85 -28.56 9.94
N THR A 126 10.88 -28.03 10.71
CA THR A 126 11.04 -27.61 12.10
C THR A 126 9.86 -28.09 12.94
N SER A 127 10.11 -28.41 14.21
CA SER A 127 9.08 -28.88 15.14
C SER A 127 8.46 -27.70 15.90
N ILE A 128 7.18 -27.42 15.67
CA ILE A 128 6.45 -26.30 16.28
C ILE A 128 5.37 -26.84 17.22
N GLY A 129 5.22 -26.22 18.40
CA GLY A 129 4.22 -26.61 19.40
C GLY A 129 4.76 -26.57 20.84
N PRO A 130 3.91 -26.92 21.83
CA PRO A 130 4.32 -27.14 23.22
C PRO A 130 4.92 -28.53 23.43
N GLY A 131 5.93 -28.63 24.30
CA GLY A 131 6.66 -29.87 24.56
C GLY A 131 5.74 -31.08 24.81
N GLY A 132 6.01 -32.16 24.08
CA GLY A 132 5.19 -33.38 24.07
C GLY A 132 4.07 -33.40 23.02
N ASN A 133 3.83 -32.29 22.30
CA ASN A 133 2.80 -32.18 21.27
C ASN A 133 3.25 -31.25 20.12
N GLN A 134 4.38 -31.58 19.49
CA GLN A 134 4.92 -30.86 18.33
C GLN A 134 4.32 -31.37 17.02
N ALA A 135 4.13 -30.48 16.05
CA ALA A 135 3.94 -30.81 14.64
C ALA A 135 5.19 -30.43 13.85
N VAL A 136 5.54 -31.23 12.83
CA VAL A 136 6.54 -30.85 11.85
C VAL A 136 5.93 -29.79 10.93
N ALA A 137 6.67 -28.71 10.67
CA ALA A 137 6.25 -27.65 9.79
C ALA A 137 7.44 -27.06 9.03
N ARG A 138 7.17 -26.42 7.90
CA ARG A 138 8.14 -25.61 7.16
C ARG A 138 7.68 -24.16 7.14
N LEU A 139 8.65 -23.24 7.20
CA LEU A 139 8.40 -21.81 7.07
C LEU A 139 8.54 -21.43 5.60
N ILE A 140 7.45 -20.97 5.00
CA ILE A 140 7.45 -20.37 3.67
C ILE A 140 7.62 -18.87 3.85
N THR A 141 8.56 -18.27 3.11
CA THR A 141 8.78 -16.83 3.07
C THR A 141 8.67 -16.33 1.63
N VAL A 142 7.71 -15.44 1.39
CA VAL A 142 7.49 -14.77 0.11
C VAL A 142 7.93 -13.33 0.24
N THR A 143 8.86 -12.91 -0.60
CA THR A 143 9.36 -11.53 -0.66
C THR A 143 9.05 -10.94 -2.03
N VAL A 144 8.27 -9.87 -2.05
CA VAL A 144 7.93 -9.11 -3.26
C VAL A 144 8.66 -7.77 -3.22
N SER A 145 9.47 -7.51 -4.24
CA SER A 145 10.15 -6.24 -4.42
C SER A 145 9.68 -5.53 -5.68
N HIS A 146 9.68 -4.21 -5.66
CA HIS A 146 9.45 -3.36 -6.85
C HIS A 146 10.70 -2.52 -7.09
N SER A 147 11.12 -2.39 -8.36
CA SER A 147 12.43 -1.91 -8.81
C SER A 147 12.88 -0.50 -8.36
N GLY A 148 12.17 0.17 -7.46
CA GLY A 148 12.54 1.51 -6.97
C GLY A 148 12.01 1.95 -5.60
N ALA A 149 11.36 1.11 -4.78
CA ALA A 149 10.78 1.65 -3.54
C ALA A 149 10.42 0.68 -2.41
N THR A 150 9.91 -0.52 -2.70
CA THR A 150 9.17 -1.30 -1.68
C THR A 150 9.57 -2.76 -1.71
N VAL A 151 9.83 -3.31 -0.51
CA VAL A 151 9.98 -4.74 -0.26
C VAL A 151 8.90 -5.13 0.76
N ILE A 152 8.06 -6.08 0.39
CA ILE A 152 7.08 -6.71 1.28
C ILE A 152 7.49 -8.16 1.48
N THR A 153 7.56 -8.60 2.73
CA THR A 153 7.82 -9.99 3.09
C THR A 153 6.63 -10.52 3.88
N LEU A 154 6.07 -11.63 3.42
CA LEU A 154 5.09 -12.42 4.16
C LEU A 154 5.68 -13.79 4.46
N SER A 155 5.32 -14.35 5.60
CA SER A 155 5.71 -15.69 5.97
C SER A 155 4.53 -16.46 6.54
N GLY A 156 4.48 -17.76 6.25
CA GLY A 156 3.48 -18.68 6.76
C GLY A 156 4.09 -20.04 7.06
N PHE A 157 3.47 -20.79 7.97
CA PHE A 157 3.87 -22.16 8.28
C PHE A 157 2.94 -23.14 7.58
N ARG A 158 3.52 -24.13 6.91
CA ARG A 158 2.80 -25.32 6.44
C ARG A 158 3.20 -26.50 7.31
N THR A 159 2.24 -27.11 7.99
CA THR A 159 2.47 -28.33 8.79
C THR A 159 2.38 -29.57 7.92
N ASP A 160 3.07 -30.64 8.31
CA ASP A 160 2.87 -32.00 7.82
C ASP A 160 1.58 -32.62 8.41
N TYR A 161 0.47 -31.94 8.21
CA TYR A 161 -0.84 -32.46 8.59
C TYR A 161 -1.66 -32.69 7.33
N GLN A 162 -1.99 -33.96 7.10
CA GLN A 162 -2.99 -34.39 6.14
C GLN A 162 -4.19 -34.95 6.92
N PRO A 163 -5.42 -34.46 6.69
CA PRO A 163 -6.62 -35.07 7.26
C PRO A 163 -6.96 -36.44 6.66
#